data_AF-X1MW99-F1
#
_entry.id   AF-X1MW99-F1
#
_cell.length_a   1.000
_cell.length_b   1.000
_cell.length_c   1.000
_cell.angle_alpha   90.00
_cell.angle_beta   90.00
_cell.angle_gamma   90.00
#
_symmetry.space_group_name_H-M   'P 1'
#
loop_
_entity.id
_entity.type
_entity.pdbx_description
1 polymer ?
#
loop_
_entity_poly.entity_id
_entity_poly.type
_entity_poly.pdbx_seq_one_letter_code
_entity_poly.pdbx_strand_id
1 'polypeptide(L)'
;HNLFMPLFSKARKQSYGNWQPDSLIDDTREEVLAGFGYFDEKEWLEVGIGERECILDRWQYAECYLEIWFEARAMRGQFEYFAPNISLVPFGGDASIEYKWRIAKRLEQMTQRYDGKPIKVLYFGDADKKGGEIPQNALKDIKAWCSVNFDFIPCGLTLEQAQELGLGESIDEPGSYQWESLSHEQARDLIVPNVEKFVSQGLFSKIEEREQGATDKFRKAIPEILRQLKLT
;
A
#
# COMPACT_ATOMS: atom_id res chain seq x y z
N HIS A 1 -21.10 11.04 -30.71
CA HIS A 1 -19.67 10.78 -30.44
C HIS A 1 -19.09 12.07 -29.82
N ASN A 2 -18.90 12.10 -28.50
CA ASN A 2 -18.56 13.33 -27.75
C ASN A 2 -17.07 13.67 -27.92
N LEU A 3 -16.73 14.45 -28.95
CA LEU A 3 -15.37 14.91 -29.26
C LEU A 3 -14.71 15.70 -28.10
N PHE A 4 -15.51 16.25 -27.18
CA PHE A 4 -15.05 17.14 -26.13
C PHE A 4 -14.51 16.40 -24.89
N MET A 5 -15.00 15.20 -24.57
CA MET A 5 -14.60 14.49 -23.35
C MET A 5 -13.10 14.12 -23.32
N PRO A 6 -12.49 13.63 -24.42
CA PRO A 6 -11.05 13.37 -24.47
C PRO A 6 -10.22 14.65 -24.35
N LEU A 7 -10.68 15.76 -24.96
CA LEU A 7 -10.04 17.08 -24.91
C LEU A 7 -10.05 17.65 -23.49
N PHE A 8 -11.18 17.59 -22.80
CA PHE A 8 -11.28 18.00 -21.40
C PHE A 8 -10.48 17.08 -20.47
N SER A 9 -10.45 15.77 -20.72
CA SER A 9 -9.63 14.83 -19.95
C SER A 9 -8.13 15.15 -20.10
N LYS A 10 -7.69 15.41 -21.33
CA LYS A 10 -6.30 15.81 -21.63
C LYS A 10 -5.93 17.17 -21.03
N ALA A 11 -6.80 18.16 -21.14
CA ALA A 11 -6.60 19.50 -20.54
C ALA A 11 -6.52 19.43 -19.00
N ARG A 12 -7.35 18.58 -18.37
CA ARG A 12 -7.32 18.32 -16.93
C ARG A 12 -6.01 17.69 -16.47
N LYS A 13 -5.53 16.65 -17.17
CA LYS A 13 -4.24 16.00 -16.87
C LYS A 13 -3.02 16.92 -17.02
N GLN A 14 -3.17 18.02 -17.76
CA GLN A 14 -2.13 19.01 -18.02
C GLN A 14 -2.29 20.29 -17.18
N SER A 15 -3.20 20.30 -16.20
CA SER A 15 -3.47 21.45 -15.32
C SER A 15 -3.81 22.75 -16.07
N TYR A 16 -4.47 22.64 -17.23
CA TYR A 16 -4.82 23.79 -18.05
C TYR A 16 -5.92 24.64 -17.39
N GLY A 17 -5.68 25.94 -17.21
CA GLY A 17 -6.69 26.91 -16.75
C GLY A 17 -7.02 26.85 -15.25
N ASN A 18 -6.01 26.83 -14.37
CA ASN A 18 -6.15 26.83 -12.90
C ASN A 18 -6.90 25.62 -12.31
N TRP A 19 -7.06 24.54 -13.06
CA TRP A 19 -7.61 23.28 -12.54
C TRP A 19 -6.65 22.67 -11.52
N GLN A 20 -7.12 22.57 -10.27
CA GLN A 20 -6.40 21.92 -9.17
C GLN A 20 -6.91 20.48 -8.99
N PRO A 21 -6.05 19.51 -8.66
CA PRO A 21 -6.43 18.11 -8.49
C PRO A 21 -7.53 17.87 -7.46
N ASP A 22 -7.69 18.73 -6.47
CA ASP A 22 -8.65 18.66 -5.35
C ASP A 22 -10.09 19.10 -5.71
N SER A 23 -10.32 19.55 -6.94
CA SER A 23 -11.62 20.10 -7.37
C SER A 23 -12.73 19.05 -7.59
N LEU A 24 -12.41 17.76 -7.65
CA LEU A 24 -13.35 16.63 -7.73
C LEU A 24 -12.79 15.45 -6.91
N ILE A 25 -13.30 15.29 -5.69
CA ILE A 25 -12.89 14.25 -4.74
C ILE A 25 -13.77 13.00 -4.96
N ASP A 26 -13.14 11.82 -5.01
CA ASP A 26 -13.84 10.53 -5.00
C ASP A 26 -13.69 9.92 -3.61
N ASP A 27 -14.72 10.09 -2.77
CA ASP A 27 -14.72 9.65 -1.37
C ASP A 27 -14.89 8.14 -1.18
N THR A 28 -14.96 7.34 -2.26
CA THR A 28 -15.27 5.92 -2.16
C THR A 28 -14.04 5.00 -2.11
N ARG A 29 -12.83 5.53 -2.35
CA ARG A 29 -11.58 4.76 -2.39
C ARG A 29 -10.70 5.14 -1.20
N GLU A 30 -10.71 4.30 -0.18
CA GLU A 30 -9.90 4.49 1.02
C GLU A 30 -8.60 3.68 0.95
N GLU A 31 -7.48 4.38 1.09
CA GLU A 31 -6.14 3.79 1.17
C GLU A 31 -5.91 3.32 2.60
N VAL A 32 -5.37 2.10 2.78
CA VAL A 32 -4.97 1.62 4.09
C VAL A 32 -3.49 1.86 4.23
N LEU A 33 -3.11 2.87 5.01
CA LEU A 33 -1.72 3.15 5.32
C LEU A 33 -1.30 2.33 6.54
N ALA A 34 -0.25 1.51 6.40
CA ALA A 34 0.15 0.57 7.45
C ALA A 34 1.68 0.48 7.62
N GLY A 35 2.10 -0.05 8.76
CA GLY A 35 3.52 -0.21 9.11
C GLY A 35 4.22 1.07 9.56
N PHE A 36 3.47 2.14 9.82
CA PHE A 36 3.99 3.41 10.32
C PHE A 36 3.97 3.45 11.85
N GLY A 37 4.95 4.15 12.42
CA GLY A 37 5.08 4.34 13.86
C GLY A 37 6.16 5.36 14.20
N TYR A 38 6.64 5.32 15.44
CA TYR A 38 7.85 6.02 15.84
C TYR A 38 9.06 5.33 15.19
N PHE A 39 9.98 6.10 14.65
CA PHE A 39 11.21 5.62 14.04
C PHE A 39 11.90 4.64 15.02
N ASP A 40 12.15 5.08 16.24
CA ASP A 40 12.74 4.22 17.26
C ASP A 40 12.13 4.40 18.66
N GLU A 41 12.58 3.53 19.57
CA GLU A 41 12.18 3.54 20.97
C GLU A 41 12.49 4.88 21.65
N LYS A 42 13.53 5.60 21.19
CA LYS A 42 13.92 6.89 21.74
C LYS A 42 12.93 7.97 21.32
N GLU A 43 12.61 8.05 20.03
CA GLU A 43 11.58 8.97 19.54
C GLU A 43 10.25 8.71 20.27
N TRP A 44 9.85 7.44 20.40
CA TRP A 44 8.65 7.09 21.17
C TRP A 44 8.69 7.62 22.62
N LEU A 45 9.81 7.46 23.33
CA LEU A 45 9.96 7.98 24.69
C LEU A 45 9.94 9.51 24.75
N GLU A 46 10.44 10.20 23.73
CA GLU A 46 10.54 11.67 23.69
C GLU A 46 9.21 12.33 23.31
N VAL A 47 8.47 11.78 22.35
CA VAL A 47 7.24 12.40 21.81
C VAL A 47 5.97 11.58 22.05
N GLY A 48 6.09 10.25 22.18
CA GLY A 48 4.98 9.30 22.18
C GLY A 48 4.62 8.72 23.54
N ILE A 49 5.27 9.19 24.61
CA ILE A 49 5.13 8.63 25.97
C ILE A 49 3.68 8.66 26.49
N GLY A 50 2.84 9.55 25.93
CA GLY A 50 1.40 9.63 26.22
C GLY A 50 0.57 8.45 25.68
N GLU A 51 1.02 7.79 24.61
CA GLU A 51 0.30 6.70 23.93
C GLU A 51 0.38 5.36 24.69
N ARG A 52 1.22 5.26 25.73
CA ARG A 52 1.43 4.09 26.62
C ARG A 52 1.95 2.82 25.97
N GLU A 53 1.79 2.66 24.66
CA GLU A 53 2.29 1.55 23.85
C GLU A 53 3.27 2.09 22.81
N CYS A 54 4.39 1.38 22.69
CA CYS A 54 5.40 1.67 21.69
C CYS A 54 4.98 1.00 20.38
N ILE A 55 4.74 1.79 19.34
CA ILE A 55 4.48 1.30 17.97
C ILE A 55 5.62 1.83 17.11
N LEU A 56 6.45 0.94 16.59
CA LEU A 56 7.63 1.29 15.84
C LEU A 56 7.36 1.24 14.34
N ASP A 57 8.04 2.13 13.62
CA ASP A 57 8.01 2.18 12.18
C ASP A 57 8.64 0.91 11.59
N ARG A 58 7.82 0.16 10.84
CA ARG A 58 8.22 -1.13 10.29
C ARG A 58 9.18 -0.97 9.11
N TRP A 59 9.06 0.13 8.38
CA TRP A 59 9.80 0.42 7.15
C TRP A 59 11.20 0.96 7.41
N GLN A 60 11.46 1.55 8.58
CA GLN A 60 12.81 1.95 8.98
C GLN A 60 13.81 0.79 8.96
N TYR A 61 13.38 -0.41 9.32
CA TYR A 61 14.28 -1.58 9.39
C TYR A 61 14.24 -2.43 8.11
N ALA A 62 13.31 -2.15 7.20
CA ALA A 62 13.21 -2.83 5.91
C ALA A 62 14.23 -2.29 4.90
N GLU A 63 14.64 -3.13 3.94
CA GLU A 63 15.56 -2.72 2.86
C GLU A 63 14.88 -1.79 1.85
N CYS A 64 13.56 -1.88 1.73
CA CYS A 64 12.73 -1.04 0.85
C CYS A 64 11.40 -0.69 1.51
N TYR A 65 10.75 0.36 1.00
CA TYR A 65 9.35 0.65 1.29
C TYR A 65 8.46 -0.11 0.29
N LEU A 66 7.44 -0.83 0.79
CA LEU A 66 6.57 -1.67 -0.03
C LEU A 66 5.11 -1.22 0.05
N GLU A 67 4.47 -1.03 -1.09
CA GLU A 67 3.01 -0.88 -1.20
C GLU A 67 2.42 -2.02 -2.03
N ILE A 68 1.19 -2.42 -1.70
CA ILE A 68 0.39 -3.36 -2.49
C ILE A 68 -0.76 -2.58 -3.13
N TRP A 69 -0.78 -2.57 -4.45
CA TRP A 69 -1.82 -1.97 -5.25
C TRP A 69 -2.69 -3.07 -5.85
N PHE A 70 -3.99 -2.87 -5.93
CA PHE A 70 -4.87 -3.89 -6.50
C PHE A 70 -6.15 -3.33 -7.11
N GLU A 71 -6.72 -4.11 -8.04
CA GLU A 71 -7.90 -3.70 -8.80
C GLU A 71 -9.20 -3.86 -8.01
N ALA A 72 -9.54 -5.07 -7.57
CA ALA A 72 -10.82 -5.35 -6.98
C ALA A 72 -10.84 -5.09 -5.46
N ARG A 73 -11.79 -4.30 -4.98
CA ARG A 73 -11.93 -3.98 -3.55
C ARG A 73 -12.14 -5.22 -2.69
N ALA A 74 -12.76 -6.27 -3.23
CA ALA A 74 -12.98 -7.54 -2.54
C ALA A 74 -11.68 -8.24 -2.12
N MET A 75 -10.55 -7.94 -2.76
CA MET A 75 -9.25 -8.52 -2.45
C MET A 75 -8.65 -8.00 -1.14
N ARG A 76 -9.15 -6.86 -0.62
CA ARG A 76 -8.59 -6.18 0.55
C ARG A 76 -8.39 -7.12 1.74
N GLY A 77 -9.41 -7.90 2.10
CA GLY A 77 -9.35 -8.78 3.26
C GLY A 77 -8.29 -9.87 3.15
N GLN A 78 -7.99 -10.35 1.93
CA GLN A 78 -6.91 -11.32 1.71
C GLN A 78 -5.53 -10.67 1.92
N PHE A 79 -5.34 -9.43 1.46
CA PHE A 79 -4.09 -8.71 1.69
C PHE A 79 -3.88 -8.32 3.14
N GLU A 80 -4.92 -7.84 3.83
CA GLU A 80 -4.84 -7.54 5.27
C GLU A 80 -4.44 -8.78 6.09
N TYR A 81 -4.86 -9.98 5.65
CA TYR A 81 -4.52 -11.23 6.31
C TYR A 81 -3.13 -11.77 5.95
N PHE A 82 -2.78 -11.84 4.67
CA PHE A 82 -1.53 -12.47 4.20
C PHE A 82 -0.33 -11.52 4.15
N ALA A 83 -0.58 -10.21 4.10
CA ALA A 83 0.43 -9.17 4.02
C ALA A 83 0.15 -8.08 5.08
N PRO A 84 0.08 -8.45 6.37
CA PRO A 84 -0.22 -7.48 7.42
C PRO A 84 0.89 -6.43 7.51
N ASN A 85 0.52 -5.23 7.97
CA ASN A 85 1.41 -4.07 8.10
C ASN A 85 1.94 -3.48 6.78
N ILE A 86 1.39 -3.88 5.63
CA ILE A 86 1.74 -3.32 4.32
C ILE A 86 0.64 -2.36 3.85
N SER A 87 1.03 -1.20 3.33
CA SER A 87 0.06 -0.24 2.79
C SER A 87 -0.69 -0.81 1.59
N LEU A 88 -2.01 -0.64 1.57
CA LEU A 88 -2.94 -1.18 0.59
C LEU A 88 -3.61 -0.04 -0.21
N VAL A 89 -3.52 -0.11 -1.53
CA VAL A 89 -4.00 0.94 -2.45
C VAL A 89 -5.00 0.34 -3.45
N PRO A 90 -6.31 0.41 -3.15
CA PRO A 90 -7.34 -0.12 -4.04
C PRO A 90 -7.68 0.85 -5.18
N PHE A 91 -7.58 0.39 -6.42
CA PHE A 91 -7.93 1.19 -7.60
C PHE A 91 -9.41 1.11 -7.97
N GLY A 92 -10.06 -0.06 -7.93
CA GLY A 92 -11.47 -0.20 -8.28
C GLY A 92 -11.85 0.42 -9.63
N GLY A 93 -11.11 0.07 -10.69
CA GLY A 93 -11.23 0.64 -12.04
C GLY A 93 -10.47 1.95 -12.24
N ASP A 94 -11.02 2.85 -13.06
CA ASP A 94 -10.39 4.14 -13.40
C ASP A 94 -10.39 5.10 -12.18
N ALA A 95 -9.22 5.27 -11.57
CA ALA A 95 -9.02 6.17 -10.45
C ALA A 95 -9.09 7.66 -10.84
N SER A 96 -9.60 8.48 -9.93
CA SER A 96 -9.68 9.94 -10.10
C SER A 96 -8.29 10.59 -10.21
N ILE A 97 -8.24 11.79 -10.78
CA ILE A 97 -6.98 12.56 -10.90
C ILE A 97 -6.41 12.89 -9.51
N GLU A 98 -7.26 13.33 -8.59
CA GLU A 98 -6.91 13.61 -7.19
C GLU A 98 -6.20 12.41 -6.55
N TYR A 99 -6.84 11.24 -6.62
CA TYR A 99 -6.35 10.02 -5.98
C TYR A 99 -4.94 9.65 -6.46
N LYS A 100 -4.74 9.68 -7.78
CA LYS A 100 -3.43 9.42 -8.40
C LYS A 100 -2.37 10.47 -8.02
N TRP A 101 -2.75 11.74 -7.95
CA TRP A 101 -1.83 12.80 -7.51
C TRP A 101 -1.44 12.61 -6.04
N ARG A 102 -2.40 12.27 -5.18
CA ARG A 102 -2.15 11.97 -3.77
C ARG A 102 -1.19 10.81 -3.58
N ILE A 103 -1.37 9.71 -4.33
CA ILE A 103 -0.41 8.60 -4.36
C ILE A 103 0.98 9.10 -4.75
N ALA A 104 1.09 9.84 -5.86
CA ALA A 104 2.38 10.36 -6.33
C ALA A 104 3.11 11.19 -5.26
N LYS A 105 2.38 12.07 -4.55
CA LYS A 105 2.95 12.90 -3.48
C LYS A 105 3.28 12.10 -2.23
N ARG A 106 2.49 11.08 -1.88
CA ARG A 106 2.84 10.16 -0.79
C ARG A 106 4.14 9.44 -1.09
N LEU A 107 4.33 8.91 -2.30
CA LEU A 107 5.57 8.20 -2.64
C LEU A 107 6.80 9.12 -2.47
N GLU A 108 6.71 10.39 -2.87
CA GLU A 108 7.76 11.39 -2.61
C GLU A 108 8.02 11.58 -1.11
N GLN A 109 6.98 11.67 -0.29
CA GLN A 109 7.10 11.77 1.16
C GLN A 109 7.75 10.52 1.77
N MET A 110 7.46 9.33 1.25
CA MET A 110 8.06 8.07 1.73
C MET A 110 9.54 8.00 1.39
N THR A 111 9.94 8.42 0.19
CA THR A 111 11.36 8.56 -0.16
C THR A 111 12.08 9.53 0.79
N GLN A 112 11.45 10.66 1.14
CA GLN A 112 12.03 11.61 2.09
C GLN A 112 12.12 11.03 3.51
N ARG A 113 11.05 10.38 3.99
CA ARG A 113 10.98 9.80 5.34
C ARG A 113 12.03 8.70 5.56
N TYR A 114 12.34 7.94 4.51
CA TYR A 114 13.25 6.80 4.59
C TYR A 114 14.57 7.04 3.84
N ASP A 115 15.07 8.28 3.82
CA ASP A 115 16.39 8.64 3.28
C ASP A 115 16.72 8.05 1.90
N GLY A 116 15.74 8.09 0.99
CA GLY A 116 15.94 7.61 -0.38
C GLY A 116 15.81 6.11 -0.57
N LYS A 117 15.34 5.35 0.43
CA LYS A 117 15.12 3.90 0.27
C LYS A 117 14.30 3.59 -0.98
N PRO A 118 14.62 2.48 -1.68
CA PRO A 118 13.85 2.05 -2.84
C PRO A 118 12.38 1.87 -2.49
N ILE A 119 11.50 2.34 -3.38
CA ILE A 119 10.07 2.09 -3.31
C ILE A 119 9.74 0.95 -4.25
N LYS A 120 9.06 -0.06 -3.73
CA LYS A 120 8.54 -1.21 -4.47
C LYS A 120 7.02 -1.20 -4.41
N VAL A 121 6.37 -1.37 -5.55
CA VAL A 121 4.92 -1.45 -5.68
C VAL A 121 4.58 -2.80 -6.30
N LEU A 122 3.95 -3.68 -5.53
CA LEU A 122 3.38 -4.93 -6.05
C LEU A 122 1.97 -4.66 -6.51
N TYR A 123 1.65 -5.02 -7.74
CA TYR A 123 0.31 -4.87 -8.25
C TYR A 123 -0.37 -6.21 -8.47
N PHE A 124 -1.60 -6.36 -7.97
CA PHE A 124 -2.43 -7.53 -8.18
C PHE A 124 -3.76 -7.17 -8.88
N GLY A 125 -4.08 -7.90 -9.95
CA GLY A 125 -5.32 -7.73 -10.70
C GLY A 125 -5.72 -9.03 -11.39
N ASP A 126 -6.83 -8.96 -12.12
CA ASP A 126 -7.44 -10.08 -12.82
C ASP A 126 -6.63 -10.50 -14.06
N ALA A 127 -6.82 -11.75 -14.51
CA ALA A 127 -6.21 -12.24 -15.74
C ALA A 127 -7.13 -12.01 -16.93
N ASP A 128 -6.92 -10.94 -17.69
CA ASP A 128 -7.69 -10.67 -18.91
C ASP A 128 -6.85 -10.90 -20.19
N LYS A 129 -7.50 -11.03 -21.36
CA LYS A 129 -6.81 -11.17 -22.68
C LYS A 129 -5.95 -9.95 -23.06
N LYS A 130 -6.11 -8.84 -22.34
CA LYS A 130 -5.24 -7.66 -22.34
C LYS A 130 -4.24 -7.69 -21.18
N GLY A 131 -3.85 -8.90 -20.78
CA GLY A 131 -3.13 -9.21 -19.56
C GLY A 131 -2.11 -8.16 -19.16
N GLY A 132 -2.41 -7.44 -18.09
CA GLY A 132 -1.48 -6.52 -17.43
C GLY A 132 -1.71 -5.03 -17.71
N GLU A 133 -2.86 -4.61 -18.26
CA GLU A 133 -3.18 -3.19 -18.39
C GLU A 133 -3.61 -2.49 -17.10
N ILE A 134 -3.86 -3.17 -15.99
CA ILE A 134 -3.73 -2.66 -14.62
C ILE A 134 -4.47 -1.32 -14.27
N PRO A 135 -3.93 -0.09 -14.37
CA PRO A 135 -4.46 0.88 -15.34
C PRO A 135 -3.28 1.67 -15.90
N GLN A 136 -2.80 1.35 -17.11
CA GLN A 136 -1.64 2.02 -17.73
C GLN A 136 -1.75 3.55 -17.66
N ASN A 137 -2.98 4.06 -17.77
CA ASN A 137 -3.27 5.47 -17.62
C ASN A 137 -3.00 6.00 -16.20
N ALA A 138 -3.38 5.26 -15.16
CA ALA A 138 -3.14 5.67 -13.79
C ALA A 138 -1.65 5.59 -13.43
N LEU A 139 -0.99 4.48 -13.77
CA LEU A 139 0.45 4.33 -13.52
C LEU A 139 1.25 5.39 -14.26
N LYS A 140 0.89 5.67 -15.53
CA LYS A 140 1.51 6.73 -16.33
C LYS A 140 1.31 8.11 -15.72
N ASP A 141 0.10 8.44 -15.29
CA ASP A 141 -0.20 9.71 -14.65
C ASP A 141 0.58 9.84 -13.32
N ILE A 142 0.59 8.81 -12.47
CA ILE A 142 1.35 8.78 -11.21
C ILE A 142 2.84 8.97 -11.48
N LYS A 143 3.44 8.20 -12.40
CA LYS A 143 4.86 8.34 -12.78
C LYS A 143 5.18 9.71 -13.35
N ALA A 144 4.24 10.37 -14.03
CA ALA A 144 4.44 11.71 -14.58
C ALA A 144 4.39 12.80 -13.49
N TRP A 145 3.65 12.58 -12.41
CA TRP A 145 3.48 13.55 -11.30
C TRP A 145 4.40 13.30 -10.10
N CYS A 146 4.97 12.10 -10.02
CA CYS A 146 5.90 11.68 -9.00
C CYS A 146 7.34 12.02 -9.44
N SER A 147 8.06 12.78 -8.62
CA SER A 147 9.45 13.18 -8.85
C SER A 147 10.46 12.11 -8.43
N VAL A 148 10.01 11.03 -7.79
CA VAL A 148 10.85 9.91 -7.34
C VAL A 148 10.57 8.68 -8.18
N ASN A 149 11.60 7.86 -8.37
CA ASN A 149 11.46 6.57 -9.04
C ASN A 149 10.94 5.52 -8.06
N PHE A 150 10.08 4.64 -8.57
CA PHE A 150 9.61 3.46 -7.87
C PHE A 150 9.48 2.29 -8.84
N ASP A 151 9.73 1.08 -8.33
CA ASP A 151 9.61 -0.13 -9.13
C ASP A 151 8.19 -0.65 -9.08
N PHE A 152 7.60 -0.79 -10.26
CA PHE A 152 6.25 -1.32 -10.42
C PHE A 152 6.34 -2.77 -10.89
N ILE A 153 5.84 -3.70 -10.07
CA ILE A 153 6.01 -5.13 -10.25
C ILE A 153 4.62 -5.77 -10.40
N PRO A 154 4.25 -6.23 -11.60
CA PRO A 154 2.99 -6.94 -11.79
C PRO A 154 3.06 -8.34 -11.16
N CYS A 155 2.13 -8.61 -10.25
CA CYS A 155 1.94 -9.85 -9.50
C CYS A 155 0.51 -10.41 -9.66
N GLY A 156 -0.28 -9.84 -10.58
CA GLY A 156 -1.63 -10.29 -10.88
C GLY A 156 -1.68 -11.71 -11.45
N LEU A 157 -2.90 -12.23 -11.56
CA LEU A 157 -3.15 -13.55 -12.10
C LEU A 157 -2.77 -13.57 -13.60
N THR A 158 -1.97 -14.54 -14.02
CA THR A 158 -1.69 -14.77 -15.45
C THR A 158 -2.67 -15.79 -16.01
N LEU A 159 -2.87 -15.78 -17.35
CA LEU A 159 -3.73 -16.77 -18.02
C LEU A 159 -3.25 -18.20 -17.77
N GLU A 160 -1.94 -18.43 -17.79
CA GLU A 160 -1.33 -19.73 -17.51
C GLU A 160 -1.62 -20.18 -16.07
N GLN A 161 -1.39 -19.30 -15.09
CA GLN A 161 -1.69 -19.61 -13.68
C GLN A 161 -3.18 -19.87 -13.46
N ALA A 162 -4.06 -19.11 -14.10
CA ALA A 162 -5.50 -19.32 -13.97
C ALA A 162 -5.94 -20.69 -14.48
N GLN A 163 -5.34 -21.15 -15.58
CA GLN A 163 -5.57 -22.48 -16.14
C GLN A 163 -4.99 -23.58 -15.25
N GLU A 164 -3.76 -23.42 -14.75
CA GLU A 164 -3.12 -24.37 -13.84
C GLU A 164 -3.88 -24.52 -12.52
N LEU A 165 -4.45 -23.43 -12.02
CA LEU A 165 -5.29 -23.40 -10.81
C LEU A 165 -6.72 -23.91 -11.05
N GLY A 166 -7.09 -24.23 -12.29
CA GLY A 166 -8.40 -24.76 -12.65
C GLY A 166 -9.55 -23.77 -12.42
N LEU A 167 -9.28 -22.46 -12.55
CA LEU A 167 -10.29 -21.44 -12.34
C LEU A 167 -11.33 -21.45 -13.47
N GLY A 168 -12.58 -21.19 -13.11
CA GLY A 168 -13.63 -20.97 -14.10
C GLY A 168 -13.41 -19.66 -14.85
N GLU A 169 -13.71 -19.64 -16.14
CA GLU A 169 -13.72 -18.38 -16.90
C GLU A 169 -14.83 -17.45 -16.37
N SER A 170 -14.61 -16.15 -16.50
CA SER A 170 -15.64 -15.15 -16.28
C SER A 170 -16.83 -15.42 -17.19
N ILE A 171 -18.03 -15.43 -16.60
CA ILE A 171 -19.30 -15.58 -17.34
C ILE A 171 -19.51 -14.40 -18.28
N ASP A 172 -19.09 -13.20 -17.84
CA ASP A 172 -19.28 -11.95 -18.56
C ASP A 172 -18.24 -11.75 -19.68
N GLU A 173 -17.04 -12.31 -19.51
CA GLU A 173 -15.94 -12.16 -20.47
C GLU A 173 -15.19 -13.50 -20.71
N PRO A 174 -15.59 -14.28 -21.71
CA PRO A 174 -14.95 -15.56 -22.01
C PRO A 174 -13.44 -15.44 -22.29
N GLY A 175 -12.66 -16.22 -21.54
CA GLY A 175 -11.20 -16.21 -21.53
C GLY A 175 -10.56 -15.13 -20.65
N SER A 176 -11.30 -14.53 -19.71
CA SER A 176 -10.72 -13.84 -18.54
C SER A 176 -10.99 -14.62 -17.25
N TYR A 177 -10.17 -14.42 -16.24
CA TYR A 177 -10.28 -15.08 -14.94
C TYR A 177 -10.19 -14.05 -13.81
N GLN A 178 -11.16 -14.13 -12.90
CA GLN A 178 -11.31 -13.18 -11.80
C GLN A 178 -10.58 -13.68 -10.55
N TRP A 179 -9.89 -12.77 -9.87
CA TRP A 179 -9.23 -13.05 -8.59
C TRP A 179 -10.22 -13.55 -7.54
N GLU A 180 -11.47 -13.09 -7.59
CA GLU A 180 -12.56 -13.52 -6.70
C GLU A 180 -12.87 -15.02 -6.80
N SER A 181 -12.44 -15.68 -7.88
CA SER A 181 -12.59 -17.14 -8.06
C SER A 181 -11.52 -17.95 -7.33
N LEU A 182 -10.47 -17.30 -6.80
CA LEU A 182 -9.41 -17.98 -6.06
C LEU A 182 -9.90 -18.45 -4.69
N SER A 183 -9.51 -19.67 -4.31
CA SER A 183 -9.61 -20.11 -2.92
C SER A 183 -8.68 -19.28 -2.03
N HIS A 184 -8.92 -19.32 -0.72
CA HIS A 184 -8.05 -18.67 0.26
C HIS A 184 -6.59 -19.15 0.17
N GLU A 185 -6.38 -20.45 -0.08
CA GLU A 185 -5.06 -21.06 -0.22
C GLU A 185 -4.39 -20.63 -1.53
N GLN A 186 -5.13 -20.56 -2.63
CA GLN A 186 -4.59 -20.09 -3.92
C GLN A 186 -4.21 -18.61 -3.86
N ALA A 187 -5.01 -17.77 -3.19
CA ALA A 187 -4.66 -16.38 -2.95
C ALA A 187 -3.38 -16.25 -2.10
N ARG A 188 -3.20 -17.09 -1.08
CA ARG A 188 -1.98 -17.14 -0.28
C ARG A 188 -0.75 -17.42 -1.14
N ASP A 189 -0.83 -18.44 -1.98
CA ASP A 189 0.28 -18.91 -2.81
C ASP A 189 0.69 -17.90 -3.88
N LEU A 190 -0.20 -16.96 -4.24
CA LEU A 190 0.12 -15.83 -5.10
C LEU A 190 0.68 -14.63 -4.31
N ILE A 191 0.11 -14.30 -3.16
CA ILE A 191 0.47 -13.10 -2.39
C ILE A 191 1.80 -13.28 -1.67
N VAL A 192 1.92 -14.33 -0.86
CA VAL A 192 3.03 -14.50 0.11
C VAL A 192 4.38 -14.56 -0.60
N PRO A 193 4.59 -15.38 -1.65
CA PRO A 193 5.89 -15.46 -2.31
C PRO A 193 6.31 -14.17 -3.01
N ASN A 194 5.37 -13.31 -3.41
CA ASN A 194 5.68 -12.01 -4.01
C ASN A 194 6.05 -10.96 -2.97
N VAL A 195 5.40 -10.98 -1.80
CA VAL A 195 5.73 -10.10 -0.68
C VAL A 195 7.07 -10.48 -0.04
N GLU A 196 7.30 -11.77 0.19
CA GLU A 196 8.51 -12.28 0.87
C GLU A 196 9.82 -12.01 0.11
N LYS A 197 9.75 -11.73 -1.20
CA LYS A 197 10.91 -11.26 -1.99
C LYS A 197 11.48 -9.93 -1.50
N PHE A 198 10.66 -9.11 -0.83
CA PHE A 198 11.01 -7.74 -0.46
C PHE A 198 10.91 -7.49 1.04
N VAL A 199 10.00 -8.17 1.72
CA VAL A 199 9.77 -8.02 3.15
C VAL A 199 9.72 -9.40 3.79
N SER A 200 10.74 -9.74 4.57
CA SER A 200 10.71 -11.00 5.34
C SER A 200 9.72 -10.88 6.50
N GLN A 201 8.85 -11.89 6.68
CA GLN A 201 7.91 -11.89 7.80
C GLN A 201 8.62 -11.82 9.17
N GLY A 202 9.81 -12.42 9.26
CA GLY A 202 10.64 -12.36 10.47
C GLY A 202 11.13 -10.96 10.85
N LEU A 203 11.11 -9.99 9.92
CA LEU A 203 11.44 -8.59 10.24
C LEU A 203 10.37 -7.96 11.14
N PHE A 204 9.10 -8.10 10.76
CA PHE A 204 8.00 -7.45 11.47
C PHE A 204 7.77 -8.07 12.85
N SER A 205 7.90 -9.39 12.97
CA SER A 205 7.83 -10.06 14.29
C SER A 205 8.93 -9.59 15.24
N LYS A 206 10.16 -9.36 14.75
CA LYS A 206 11.23 -8.80 15.58
C LYS A 206 10.94 -7.38 16.05
N ILE A 207 10.24 -6.59 15.24
CA ILE A 207 9.86 -5.22 15.62
C ILE A 207 8.75 -5.28 16.67
N GLU A 208 7.78 -6.19 16.54
CA GLU A 208 6.74 -6.43 17.57
C GLU A 208 7.34 -6.86 18.91
N GLU A 209 8.34 -7.74 18.88
CA GLU A 209 9.07 -8.13 20.09
C GLU A 209 9.77 -6.93 20.76
N ARG A 210 10.30 -6.00 19.96
CA ARG A 210 10.93 -4.76 20.46
C ARG A 210 9.89 -3.79 21.03
N GLU A 211 8.79 -3.57 20.31
CA GLU A 211 7.64 -2.76 20.74
C GLU A 211 7.13 -3.23 22.11
N GLN A 212 6.90 -4.55 22.25
CA GLN A 212 6.46 -5.16 23.49
C GLN A 212 7.50 -4.99 24.60
N GLY A 213 8.77 -5.24 24.30
CA GLY A 213 9.87 -5.10 25.26
C GLY A 213 10.04 -3.65 25.76
N ALA A 214 9.92 -2.67 24.87
CA ALA A 214 10.00 -1.23 25.22
C ALA A 214 8.79 -0.82 26.07
N THR A 215 7.59 -1.21 25.65
CA THR A 215 6.35 -0.97 26.38
C THR A 215 6.39 -1.55 27.79
N ASP A 216 6.85 -2.78 27.96
CA ASP A 216 6.92 -3.45 29.26
C ASP A 216 7.94 -2.80 30.20
N LYS A 217 9.10 -2.39 29.67
CA LYS A 217 10.10 -1.65 30.44
C LYS A 217 9.53 -0.33 30.92
N PHE A 218 8.85 0.41 30.05
CA PHE A 218 8.22 1.68 30.40
C PHE A 218 7.13 1.51 31.45
N ARG A 219 6.22 0.55 31.28
CA ARG A 219 5.16 0.24 32.25
C ARG A 219 5.72 -0.11 33.64
N LYS A 220 6.86 -0.81 33.70
CA LYS A 220 7.56 -1.11 34.95
C LYS A 220 8.24 0.11 35.57
N ALA A 221 8.71 1.05 34.75
CA ALA A 221 9.39 2.26 35.21
C ALA A 221 8.41 3.35 35.70
N ILE A 222 7.21 3.43 35.13
CA ILE A 222 6.21 4.46 35.48
C ILE A 222 5.95 4.58 37.00
N PRO A 223 5.67 3.49 37.75
CA PRO A 223 5.42 3.60 39.18
C PRO A 223 6.59 4.23 39.94
N GLU A 224 7.83 3.91 39.53
CA GLU A 224 9.04 4.45 40.14
C GLU A 224 9.20 5.94 39.84
N ILE A 225 9.01 6.34 38.58
CA ILE A 225 9.08 7.74 38.15
C ILE A 225 8.02 8.58 38.88
N LEU A 226 6.77 8.08 38.95
CA LEU A 226 5.68 8.77 39.65
C LEU A 226 5.94 8.90 41.15
N ARG A 227 6.61 7.92 41.76
CA ARG A 227 7.03 8.00 43.17
C ARG A 227 8.07 9.10 43.37
N GLN A 228 9.07 9.19 42.50
CA GLN A 228 10.11 10.22 42.57
C GLN A 228 9.53 11.62 42.37
N LEU A 229 8.62 11.80 41.40
CA LEU A 229 7.96 13.09 41.13
C LEU A 229 7.01 13.55 42.25
N LYS A 230 6.48 12.64 43.07
CA LYS A 230 5.66 12.98 44.24
C LYS A 230 6.48 13.33 45.48
N LEU A 231 7.79 13.06 45.47
CA LEU A 231 8.73 13.38 46.56
C LEU A 231 9.47 14.70 46.33
N THR A 232 9.34 15.28 45.14
CA THR A 232 9.68 16.67 44.79
C THR A 232 8.46 17.58 44.91
#